data_AF-A0A0A9YLA6-F1
#
_entry.id   AF-A0A0A9YLA6-F1
#
_cell.length_a   1.000
_cell.length_b   1.000
_cell.length_c   1.000
_cell.angle_alpha   90.00
_cell.angle_beta   90.00
_cell.angle_gamma   90.00
#
_symmetry.space_group_name_H-M   'P 1'
#
loop_
_entity.id
_entity.type
_entity.pdbx_description
1 polymer ?
#
loop_
_entity_poly.entity_id
_entity_poly.type
_entity_poly.pdbx_seq_one_letter_code
_entity_poly.pdbx_strand_id
1 'polypeptide(L)'
;MTNLDRDFEFPAELLVQPQALVGISGLDTLNNAVHRAVWDALSASRRQQDRPPVQFKLLAASHEFPRPKSKKSYDQHIPKGVLKRGWMHKHLTQVPSVVVVFCDLDWDDPQWEERKLECVSRVQSLREALKGRGSRVCLVLIQRKAPNLAVEDTLGAERAKEIFQAADLSNKSLYILPHNEHLLGFTAKLESAFYDLAKSYYQHEIRQIKQHREHLNKKNHQYLYVRHHFKIGFFCELRQDLVTAHCHYEEAYNSLLEARLLDTNEFEVKTVAGYISYKVSRVHFALNRPRDAISHFKAHIEHYRHKTGHNLLLFQHYAWLSKQFSMFAELLEEMAHQGFPSVQTQHPGFYYKSAAKYSEQRKVIANQLCKNVTTYPDPDPLANWDKLEFYGQRPWRPCQLSAEPLDPDLERQGILAIQYNEFHNVDES
;
A
#
# COMPACT_ATOMS: atom_id res chain seq x y z
N MET A 1 21.79 4.81 8.19
CA MET A 1 21.38 4.27 6.87
C MET A 1 21.48 5.37 5.84
N THR A 2 22.51 5.26 5.01
CA THR A 2 22.74 6.19 3.91
C THR A 2 21.76 5.91 2.76
N ASN A 3 21.62 6.85 1.82
CA ASN A 3 20.60 6.73 0.77
C ASN A 3 20.77 5.49 -0.12
N LEU A 4 21.96 4.88 -0.19
CA LEU A 4 22.22 3.67 -0.99
C LEU A 4 21.70 2.38 -0.37
N ASP A 5 21.66 2.23 0.97
CA ASP A 5 21.04 1.03 1.55
C ASP A 5 19.55 0.99 1.26
N ARG A 6 18.91 2.17 1.14
CA ARG A 6 17.51 2.30 0.74
C ARG A 6 17.22 1.84 -0.69
N ASP A 7 18.23 1.68 -1.53
CA ASP A 7 18.07 1.33 -2.95
C ASP A 7 17.49 -0.08 -3.14
N PHE A 8 17.80 -0.98 -2.20
CA PHE A 8 17.38 -2.37 -2.23
C PHE A 8 16.30 -2.68 -1.19
N GLU A 9 16.11 -1.80 -0.20
CA GLU A 9 15.10 -1.98 0.82
C GLU A 9 13.69 -2.03 0.24
N PHE A 10 12.92 -2.99 0.73
CA PHE A 10 11.54 -3.16 0.33
C PHE A 10 10.69 -2.09 1.04
N PRO A 11 9.77 -1.42 0.34
CA PRO A 11 8.93 -0.40 0.98
C PRO A 11 8.13 -1.00 2.13
N ALA A 12 8.07 -0.32 3.27
CA ALA A 12 7.31 -0.80 4.43
C ALA A 12 5.85 -1.11 4.09
N GLU A 13 5.23 -0.31 3.20
CA GLU A 13 3.87 -0.54 2.69
C GLU A 13 3.72 -1.85 1.91
N LEU A 14 4.81 -2.32 1.29
CA LEU A 14 4.84 -3.60 0.60
C LEU A 14 4.93 -4.75 1.60
N LEU A 15 5.68 -4.59 2.70
CA LEU A 15 5.98 -5.66 3.66
C LEU A 15 4.77 -6.06 4.52
N VAL A 16 3.89 -5.10 4.84
CA VAL A 16 2.72 -5.37 5.69
C VAL A 16 1.58 -6.09 4.95
N GLN A 17 0.73 -6.79 5.70
CA GLN A 17 -0.59 -7.19 5.20
C GLN A 17 -1.46 -5.92 5.08
N PRO A 18 -1.94 -5.56 3.88
CA PRO A 18 -2.64 -4.30 3.69
C PRO A 18 -4.01 -4.34 4.36
N GLN A 19 -4.31 -3.31 5.14
CA GLN A 19 -5.57 -3.14 5.87
C GLN A 19 -6.38 -1.97 5.28
N ALA A 20 -7.71 -2.10 5.31
CA ALA A 20 -8.61 -1.07 4.83
C ALA A 20 -8.57 0.14 5.76
N LEU A 21 -8.21 1.32 5.23
CA LEU A 21 -8.13 2.54 6.03
C LEU A 21 -9.53 3.14 6.26
N VAL A 22 -9.93 3.22 7.52
CA VAL A 22 -11.19 3.84 7.96
C VAL A 22 -10.88 5.08 8.81
N GLY A 23 -11.32 6.24 8.33
CA GLY A 23 -11.18 7.51 9.04
C GLY A 23 -12.33 7.69 10.03
N ILE A 24 -12.04 8.07 11.26
CA ILE A 24 -13.03 8.31 12.32
C ILE A 24 -13.07 9.81 12.64
N SER A 25 -14.25 10.42 12.59
CA SER A 25 -14.49 11.82 12.94
C SER A 25 -15.59 11.93 14.00
N GLY A 26 -15.57 13.00 14.80
CA GLY A 26 -16.60 13.29 15.80
C GLY A 26 -16.38 12.70 17.20
N LEU A 27 -15.32 11.89 17.41
CA LEU A 27 -14.95 11.39 18.73
C LEU A 27 -13.96 12.33 19.44
N ASP A 28 -14.42 13.00 20.49
CA ASP A 28 -13.56 13.72 21.45
C ASP A 28 -13.00 12.75 22.48
N THR A 29 -11.87 12.12 22.18
CA THR A 29 -11.25 11.18 23.11
C THR A 29 -10.65 11.87 24.34
N LEU A 30 -10.38 13.18 24.32
CA LEU A 30 -9.71 13.87 25.43
C LEU A 30 -10.67 14.22 26.55
N ASN A 31 -11.86 14.74 26.21
CA ASN A 31 -12.80 15.26 27.21
C ASN A 31 -14.03 14.37 27.42
N ASN A 32 -14.27 13.37 26.57
CA ASN A 32 -15.44 12.50 26.68
C ASN A 32 -15.04 11.03 26.87
N ALA A 33 -15.35 10.49 28.05
CA ALA A 33 -15.04 9.11 28.43
C ALA A 33 -15.74 8.06 27.53
N VAL A 34 -16.98 8.34 27.09
CA VAL A 34 -17.72 7.46 26.16
C VAL A 34 -16.98 7.40 24.83
N HIS A 35 -16.55 8.55 24.30
CA HIS A 35 -15.79 8.61 23.05
C HIS A 35 -14.44 7.90 23.15
N ARG A 36 -13.74 8.04 24.28
CA ARG A 36 -12.51 7.28 24.53
C ARG A 36 -12.77 5.78 24.57
N ALA A 37 -13.80 5.33 25.27
CA ALA A 37 -14.18 3.91 25.30
C ALA A 37 -14.51 3.35 23.91
N VAL A 38 -15.27 4.09 23.09
CA VAL A 38 -15.57 3.71 21.70
C VAL A 38 -14.30 3.63 20.86
N TRP A 39 -13.42 4.63 20.95
CA TRP A 39 -12.15 4.64 20.23
C TRP A 39 -11.23 3.49 20.64
N ASP A 40 -11.14 3.19 21.93
CA ASP A 40 -10.33 2.11 22.46
C ASP A 40 -10.87 0.75 22.02
N ALA A 41 -12.21 0.57 22.03
CA ALA A 41 -12.87 -0.64 21.53
C ALA A 41 -12.62 -0.89 20.03
N LEU A 42 -12.64 0.16 19.20
CA LEU A 42 -12.30 0.07 17.77
C LEU A 42 -10.80 -0.14 17.55
N SER A 43 -9.94 0.52 18.35
CA SER A 43 -8.48 0.45 18.19
C SER A 43 -7.89 -0.86 18.71
N ALA A 44 -8.54 -1.50 19.67
CA ALA A 44 -8.17 -2.81 20.20
C ALA A 44 -8.31 -3.94 19.17
N SER A 45 -9.07 -3.73 18.07
CA SER A 45 -9.26 -4.71 16.99
C SER A 45 -7.97 -5.21 16.35
N ARG A 46 -6.85 -4.48 16.45
CA ARG A 46 -5.55 -4.89 15.88
C ARG A 46 -5.00 -6.22 16.43
N ARG A 47 -5.53 -6.74 17.55
CA ARG A 47 -4.93 -7.88 18.28
C ARG A 47 -5.65 -9.22 18.08
N GLN A 48 -6.76 -9.29 17.34
CA GLN A 48 -7.54 -10.52 17.15
C GLN A 48 -7.48 -11.02 15.70
N GLN A 49 -7.01 -12.25 15.49
CA GLN A 49 -6.84 -12.89 14.18
C GLN A 49 -8.16 -13.11 13.40
N ASP A 50 -9.31 -13.02 14.06
CA ASP A 50 -10.63 -13.29 13.46
C ASP A 50 -11.40 -12.02 13.08
N ARG A 51 -10.78 -10.84 13.23
CA ARG A 51 -11.42 -9.56 12.89
C ARG A 51 -11.10 -9.12 11.46
N PRO A 52 -12.01 -8.35 10.81
CA PRO A 52 -11.73 -7.73 9.53
C PRO A 52 -10.42 -6.93 9.53
N PRO A 53 -9.62 -6.95 8.45
CA PRO A 53 -8.35 -6.23 8.39
C PRO A 53 -8.58 -4.73 8.16
N VAL A 54 -9.03 -4.03 9.21
CA VAL A 54 -9.35 -2.59 9.18
C VAL A 54 -8.34 -1.82 10.02
N GLN A 55 -7.83 -0.72 9.45
CA GLN A 55 -7.01 0.24 10.16
C GLN A 55 -7.83 1.50 10.44
N PHE A 56 -8.12 1.74 11.71
CA PHE A 56 -8.78 2.96 12.15
C PHE A 56 -7.78 4.12 12.33
N LYS A 57 -8.17 5.30 11.86
CA LYS A 57 -7.42 6.55 12.04
C LYS A 57 -8.35 7.65 12.52
N LEU A 58 -8.11 8.18 13.72
CA LEU A 58 -8.83 9.35 14.20
C LEU A 58 -8.42 10.58 13.37
N LEU A 59 -9.41 11.27 12.81
CA LEU A 59 -9.25 12.46 12.00
C LEU A 59 -9.43 13.69 12.88
N ALA A 60 -8.43 14.59 12.87
CA ALA A 60 -8.58 15.89 13.48
C ALA A 60 -9.63 16.73 12.75
N ALA A 61 -10.24 17.71 13.44
CA ALA A 61 -11.20 18.62 12.82
C ALA A 61 -10.59 19.42 11.64
N SER A 62 -9.28 19.70 11.71
CA SER A 62 -8.50 20.38 10.66
C SER A 62 -7.85 19.42 9.65
N HIS A 63 -8.28 18.16 9.59
CA HIS A 63 -7.65 17.17 8.70
C HIS A 63 -7.91 17.51 7.23
N GLU A 64 -6.83 17.72 6.47
CA GLU A 64 -6.90 17.94 5.03
C GLU A 64 -6.64 16.65 4.26
N PHE A 65 -7.59 16.28 3.39
CA PHE A 65 -7.39 15.18 2.47
C PHE A 65 -6.53 15.64 1.29
N PRO A 66 -5.63 14.78 0.77
CA PRO A 66 -4.87 15.11 -0.43
C PRO A 66 -5.82 15.51 -1.57
N ARG A 67 -5.43 16.46 -2.43
CA ARG A 67 -6.25 16.91 -3.56
C ARG A 67 -6.32 15.85 -4.69
N PRO A 68 -7.49 15.56 -5.28
CA PRO A 68 -7.57 14.69 -6.45
C PRO A 68 -6.72 15.24 -7.60
N LYS A 69 -5.96 14.37 -8.27
CA LYS A 69 -5.23 14.77 -9.49
C LYS A 69 -6.22 14.87 -10.64
N SER A 70 -6.10 15.89 -11.50
CA SER A 70 -6.90 15.99 -12.71
C SER A 70 -6.68 14.79 -13.63
N LYS A 71 -7.76 14.26 -14.20
CA LYS A 71 -7.68 13.17 -15.19
C LYS A 71 -7.10 13.75 -16.48
N LYS A 72 -5.86 13.38 -16.82
CA LYS A 72 -5.26 13.71 -18.13
C LYS A 72 -5.70 12.66 -19.15
N SER A 73 -5.95 13.06 -20.40
CA SER A 73 -6.07 12.09 -21.51
C SER A 73 -4.73 11.40 -21.75
N TYR A 74 -4.77 10.10 -22.05
CA TYR A 74 -3.60 9.24 -22.21
C TYR A 74 -3.25 8.94 -23.67
N ASP A 75 -3.99 9.49 -24.64
CA ASP A 75 -3.78 9.22 -26.07
C ASP A 75 -2.35 9.54 -26.55
N GLN A 76 -1.62 10.38 -25.81
CA GLN A 76 -0.22 10.73 -26.05
C GLN A 76 0.70 10.48 -24.82
N HIS A 77 0.26 9.72 -23.82
CA HIS A 77 1.01 9.57 -22.57
C HIS A 77 2.05 8.45 -22.61
N ILE A 78 3.32 8.84 -22.73
CA ILE A 78 4.44 7.91 -22.55
C ILE A 78 4.62 7.63 -21.03
N PRO A 79 4.53 6.36 -20.59
CA PRO A 79 4.67 6.03 -19.18
C PRO A 79 6.07 6.34 -18.67
N LYS A 80 6.15 7.20 -17.66
CA LYS A 80 7.42 7.69 -17.13
C LYS A 80 8.21 6.71 -16.25
N GLY A 81 7.66 5.54 -15.95
CA GLY A 81 8.22 4.54 -15.03
C GLY A 81 7.21 3.43 -14.76
N VAL A 82 7.55 2.43 -13.94
CA VAL A 82 6.72 1.24 -13.70
C VAL A 82 5.79 1.46 -12.52
N LEU A 83 6.30 1.53 -11.29
CA LEU A 83 5.50 1.62 -10.07
C LEU A 83 5.79 2.92 -9.29
N LYS A 84 4.72 3.65 -8.92
CA LYS A 84 4.84 4.94 -8.21
C LYS A 84 5.10 4.76 -6.71
N ARG A 85 6.05 5.51 -6.15
CA ARG A 85 6.45 5.42 -4.73
C ARG A 85 5.31 5.70 -3.76
N GLY A 86 4.64 6.86 -3.92
CA GLY A 86 3.59 7.29 -3.01
C GLY A 86 2.22 6.59 -3.19
N TRP A 87 2.05 5.66 -4.13
CA TRP A 87 0.71 5.12 -4.42
C TRP A 87 0.20 4.20 -3.29
N MET A 88 1.03 3.28 -2.79
CA MET A 88 0.63 2.40 -1.68
C MET A 88 0.38 3.23 -0.41
N HIS A 89 1.34 4.10 -0.06
CA HIS A 89 1.24 5.00 1.09
C HIS A 89 -0.06 5.80 1.11
N LYS A 90 -0.44 6.39 -0.04
CA LYS A 90 -1.68 7.13 -0.21
C LYS A 90 -2.91 6.30 0.19
N HIS A 91 -3.00 5.05 -0.26
CA HIS A 91 -4.17 4.20 -0.05
C HIS A 91 -4.17 3.46 1.29
N LEU A 92 -3.02 3.36 1.96
CA LEU A 92 -2.90 2.79 3.30
C LEU A 92 -3.01 3.82 4.43
N THR A 93 -2.63 5.09 4.21
CA THR A 93 -2.47 6.05 5.33
C THR A 93 -3.10 7.43 5.13
N GLN A 94 -3.36 7.85 3.89
CA GLN A 94 -3.78 9.22 3.58
C GLN A 94 -5.24 9.31 3.14
N VAL A 95 -5.68 8.46 2.21
CA VAL A 95 -7.03 8.50 1.65
C VAL A 95 -7.84 7.32 2.20
N PRO A 96 -8.71 7.54 3.19
CA PRO A 96 -9.55 6.48 3.75
C PRO A 96 -10.55 5.97 2.71
N SER A 97 -10.80 4.66 2.70
CA SER A 97 -11.86 4.06 1.90
C SER A 97 -13.25 4.42 2.44
N VAL A 98 -13.34 4.61 3.76
CA VAL A 98 -14.57 4.97 4.48
C VAL A 98 -14.23 6.04 5.53
N VAL A 99 -15.06 7.07 5.62
CA VAL A 99 -15.04 8.04 6.73
C VAL A 99 -16.31 7.90 7.53
N VAL A 100 -16.15 7.64 8.83
CA VAL A 100 -17.23 7.43 9.79
C VAL A 100 -17.35 8.66 10.66
N VAL A 101 -18.55 9.26 10.70
CA VAL A 101 -18.87 10.38 11.59
C VAL A 101 -19.60 9.82 12.80
N PHE A 102 -19.08 10.06 14.00
CA PHE A 102 -19.75 9.72 15.25
C PHE A 102 -20.43 10.97 15.81
N CYS A 103 -21.68 10.79 16.25
CA CYS A 103 -22.46 11.83 16.90
C CYS A 103 -23.15 11.26 18.14
N ASP A 104 -23.06 11.95 19.28
CA ASP A 104 -23.93 11.71 20.42
C ASP A 104 -25.34 12.18 20.05
N LEU A 105 -26.28 11.25 19.85
CA LEU A 105 -27.68 11.58 19.53
C LEU A 105 -28.61 10.43 19.89
N ASP A 106 -29.44 10.66 20.92
CA ASP A 106 -30.55 9.78 21.26
C ASP A 106 -31.82 10.18 20.46
N TRP A 107 -32.72 9.23 20.18
CA TRP A 107 -33.91 9.49 19.36
C TRP A 107 -34.92 10.44 20.01
N ASP A 108 -34.90 10.53 21.34
CA ASP A 108 -35.78 11.35 22.17
C ASP A 108 -35.08 12.63 22.68
N ASP A 109 -34.00 13.06 22.02
CA ASP A 109 -33.28 14.28 22.39
C ASP A 109 -34.21 15.52 22.32
N PRO A 110 -34.31 16.32 23.39
CA PRO A 110 -35.20 17.49 23.43
C PRO A 110 -34.81 18.58 22.42
N GLN A 111 -33.55 18.60 21.98
CA GLN A 111 -33.01 19.50 20.97
C GLN A 111 -32.78 18.80 19.62
N TRP A 112 -33.63 17.82 19.29
CA TRP A 112 -33.52 16.99 18.09
C TRP A 112 -33.17 17.76 16.81
N GLU A 113 -33.89 18.84 16.51
CA GLU A 113 -33.68 19.61 15.27
C GLU A 113 -32.30 20.24 15.18
N GLU A 114 -31.78 20.77 16.30
CA GLU A 114 -30.45 21.39 16.37
C GLU A 114 -29.35 20.34 16.22
N ARG A 115 -29.46 19.23 16.96
CA ARG A 115 -28.50 18.11 16.90
C ARG A 115 -28.49 17.44 15.54
N LYS A 116 -29.66 17.24 14.94
CA LYS A 116 -29.81 16.73 13.56
C LYS A 116 -29.09 17.64 12.58
N LEU A 117 -29.31 18.96 12.65
CA LEU A 117 -28.68 19.93 11.77
C LEU A 117 -27.14 19.89 11.90
N GLU A 118 -26.62 19.80 13.12
CA GLU A 118 -25.19 19.65 13.39
C GLU A 118 -24.62 18.38 12.75
N CYS A 119 -25.28 17.23 12.94
CA CYS A 119 -24.88 15.95 12.36
C CYS A 119 -24.83 16.02 10.82
N VAL A 120 -25.90 16.56 10.22
CA VAL A 120 -26.03 16.71 8.76
C VAL A 120 -24.93 17.62 8.21
N SER A 121 -24.67 18.76 8.87
CA SER A 121 -23.62 19.70 8.48
C SER A 121 -22.24 19.05 8.48
N ARG A 122 -21.90 18.29 9.52
CA ARG A 122 -20.63 17.54 9.62
C ARG A 122 -20.47 16.53 8.48
N VAL A 123 -21.53 15.77 8.17
CA VAL A 123 -21.52 14.81 7.06
C VAL A 123 -21.33 15.51 5.71
N GLN A 124 -22.06 16.59 5.46
CA GLN A 124 -21.97 17.35 4.21
C GLN A 124 -20.59 17.98 4.01
N SER A 125 -20.01 18.56 5.07
CA SER A 125 -18.65 19.11 5.04
C SER A 125 -17.60 18.07 4.64
N LEU A 126 -17.68 16.87 5.24
CA LEU A 126 -16.77 15.76 4.90
C LEU A 126 -16.98 15.24 3.48
N ARG A 127 -18.22 15.18 3.00
CA ARG A 127 -18.50 14.78 1.61
C ARG A 127 -17.89 15.76 0.61
N GLU A 128 -17.98 17.07 0.86
CA GLU A 128 -17.36 18.06 -0.02
C GLU A 128 -15.82 17.97 0.03
N ALA A 129 -15.24 17.75 1.21
CA ALA A 129 -13.79 17.53 1.36
C ALA A 129 -13.28 16.25 0.65
N LEU A 130 -14.13 15.22 0.51
CA LEU A 130 -13.83 13.94 -0.16
C LEU A 130 -14.26 13.90 -1.63
N LYS A 131 -14.76 14.99 -2.18
CA LYS A 131 -15.26 15.05 -3.55
C LYS A 131 -14.20 14.60 -4.56
N GLY A 132 -14.59 13.71 -5.47
CA GLY A 132 -13.71 13.12 -6.47
C GLY A 132 -12.77 12.02 -5.96
N ARG A 133 -12.86 11.61 -4.68
CA ARG A 133 -12.10 10.46 -4.14
C ARG A 133 -12.86 9.14 -4.16
N GLY A 134 -14.19 9.18 -4.22
CA GLY A 134 -15.03 7.97 -4.19
C GLY A 134 -15.17 7.32 -2.81
N SER A 135 -14.47 7.85 -1.78
CA SER A 135 -14.57 7.41 -0.38
C SER A 135 -16.02 7.39 0.09
N ARG A 136 -16.38 6.36 0.85
CA ARG A 136 -17.72 6.25 1.44
C ARG A 136 -17.81 7.08 2.71
N VAL A 137 -18.95 7.71 2.96
CA VAL A 137 -19.22 8.42 4.21
C VAL A 137 -20.37 7.71 4.91
N CYS A 138 -20.22 7.41 6.19
CA CYS A 138 -21.28 6.85 7.02
C CYS A 138 -21.35 7.56 8.37
N LEU A 139 -22.52 7.50 8.99
CA LEU A 139 -22.86 8.13 10.26
C LEU A 139 -23.13 7.04 11.30
N VAL A 140 -22.61 7.23 12.51
CA VAL A 140 -22.85 6.39 13.68
C VAL A 140 -23.42 7.26 14.78
N LEU A 141 -24.62 6.93 15.24
CA LEU A 141 -25.25 7.59 16.37
C LEU A 141 -24.90 6.82 17.64
N ILE A 142 -24.22 7.47 18.57
CA ILE A 142 -23.95 6.92 19.90
C ILE A 142 -25.19 7.18 20.75
N GLN A 143 -25.81 6.11 21.23
CA GLN A 143 -26.98 6.16 22.08
C GLN A 143 -26.63 5.80 23.50
N ARG A 144 -26.96 6.68 24.45
CA ARG A 144 -26.66 6.50 25.87
C ARG A 144 -27.81 5.79 26.58
N LYS A 145 -29.03 5.93 26.07
CA LYS A 145 -30.19 5.21 26.59
C LYS A 145 -30.27 3.82 25.96
N ALA A 146 -30.57 2.82 26.77
CA ALA A 146 -30.85 1.49 26.26
C ALA A 146 -32.08 1.55 25.33
N PRO A 147 -32.09 0.82 24.20
CA PRO A 147 -33.27 0.76 23.35
C PRO A 147 -34.44 0.22 24.16
N ASN A 148 -35.53 0.99 24.25
CA ASN A 148 -36.75 0.57 24.94
C ASN A 148 -37.41 -0.55 24.13
N LEU A 149 -37.22 -1.80 24.56
CA LEU A 149 -37.74 -3.01 23.91
C LEU A 149 -39.29 -3.10 23.85
N ALA A 150 -40.00 -2.19 24.54
CA ALA A 150 -41.46 -2.22 24.71
C ALA A 150 -42.24 -1.37 23.70
N VAL A 151 -41.59 -0.50 22.92
CA VAL A 151 -42.23 0.36 21.91
C VAL A 151 -41.73 -0.11 20.56
N GLU A 152 -42.63 -0.44 19.63
CA GLU A 152 -42.23 -0.57 18.21
C GLU A 152 -41.47 0.71 17.84
N ASP A 153 -40.22 0.57 17.37
CA ASP A 153 -39.27 1.66 17.13
C ASP A 153 -39.66 2.53 15.90
N THR A 154 -40.91 2.96 15.88
CA THR A 154 -41.55 3.85 14.91
C THR A 154 -40.86 5.21 14.93
N LEU A 155 -40.61 5.75 16.12
CA LEU A 155 -39.87 7.01 16.29
C LEU A 155 -38.45 6.92 15.73
N GLY A 156 -37.67 5.88 16.09
CA GLY A 156 -36.32 5.71 15.57
C GLY A 156 -36.29 5.53 14.05
N ALA A 157 -37.27 4.79 13.48
CA ALA A 157 -37.40 4.64 12.04
C ALA A 157 -37.72 5.95 11.32
N GLU A 158 -38.63 6.77 11.85
CA GLU A 158 -38.96 8.10 11.29
C GLU A 158 -37.76 9.05 11.37
N ARG A 159 -37.12 9.12 12.54
CA ARG A 159 -35.95 9.98 12.75
C ARG A 159 -34.73 9.56 11.93
N ALA A 160 -34.48 8.26 11.77
CA ALA A 160 -33.46 7.75 10.87
C ALA A 160 -33.75 8.18 9.41
N LYS A 161 -35.02 8.10 8.98
CA LYS A 161 -35.45 8.56 7.64
C LYS A 161 -35.23 10.05 7.43
N GLU A 162 -35.51 10.89 8.43
CA GLU A 162 -35.21 12.33 8.38
C GLU A 162 -33.71 12.59 8.18
N ILE A 163 -32.85 11.89 8.93
CA ILE A 163 -31.39 12.03 8.81
C ILE A 163 -30.91 11.57 7.43
N PHE A 164 -31.42 10.44 6.91
CA PHE A 164 -31.07 9.96 5.58
C PHE A 164 -31.38 10.99 4.49
N GLN A 165 -32.58 11.59 4.55
CA GLN A 165 -33.01 12.60 3.59
C GLN A 165 -32.18 13.88 3.71
N ALA A 166 -31.94 14.37 4.92
CA ALA A 166 -31.19 15.61 5.13
C ALA A 166 -29.70 15.50 4.81
N ALA A 167 -29.08 14.34 5.10
CA ALA A 167 -27.65 14.09 4.85
C ALA A 167 -27.35 13.48 3.46
N ASP A 168 -28.40 13.20 2.65
CA ASP A 168 -28.31 12.48 1.37
C ASP A 168 -27.55 11.14 1.50
N LEU A 169 -27.75 10.45 2.62
CA LEU A 169 -27.08 9.18 2.92
C LEU A 169 -27.90 8.00 2.40
N SER A 170 -27.23 6.95 1.94
CA SER A 170 -27.90 5.68 1.62
C SER A 170 -28.32 4.94 2.90
N ASN A 171 -29.39 4.14 2.84
CA ASN A 171 -29.88 3.35 3.99
C ASN A 171 -28.83 2.40 4.59
N LYS A 172 -27.72 2.13 3.89
CA LYS A 172 -26.59 1.31 4.36
C LYS A 172 -25.49 2.12 5.04
N SER A 173 -25.71 3.40 5.32
CA SER A 173 -24.68 4.35 5.78
C SER A 173 -25.00 5.01 7.12
N LEU A 174 -26.03 4.55 7.82
CA LEU A 174 -26.35 4.97 9.19
C LEU A 174 -26.31 3.74 10.10
N TYR A 175 -25.65 3.87 11.24
CA TYR A 175 -25.57 2.83 12.24
C TYR A 175 -25.85 3.40 13.63
N ILE A 176 -26.29 2.53 14.53
CA ILE A 176 -26.55 2.86 15.92
C ILE A 176 -25.51 2.13 16.77
N LEU A 177 -24.89 2.85 17.70
CA LEU A 177 -23.96 2.31 18.68
C LEU A 177 -24.51 2.54 20.09
N PRO A 178 -25.18 1.53 20.68
CA PRO A 178 -25.56 1.58 22.08
C PRO A 178 -24.33 1.59 22.98
N HIS A 179 -24.26 2.52 23.92
CA HIS A 179 -23.21 2.54 24.94
C HIS A 179 -23.67 1.78 26.19
N ASN A 180 -23.35 0.49 26.25
CA ASN A 180 -23.61 -0.37 27.38
C ASN A 180 -22.46 -1.37 27.59
N GLU A 181 -22.62 -2.32 28.51
CA GLU A 181 -21.62 -3.34 28.84
C GLU A 181 -21.19 -4.21 27.65
N HIS A 182 -21.98 -4.27 26.58
CA HIS A 182 -21.70 -5.05 25.37
C HIS A 182 -21.04 -4.25 24.23
N LEU A 183 -20.46 -3.08 24.53
CA LEU A 183 -19.84 -2.17 23.55
C LEU A 183 -18.91 -2.89 22.56
N LEU A 184 -18.05 -3.80 23.05
CA LEU A 184 -17.10 -4.55 22.22
C LEU A 184 -17.79 -5.35 21.10
N GLY A 185 -18.95 -5.95 21.39
CA GLY A 185 -19.71 -6.72 20.42
C GLY A 185 -20.35 -5.82 19.35
N PHE A 186 -20.87 -4.65 19.74
CA PHE A 186 -21.40 -3.67 18.79
C PHE A 186 -20.30 -3.07 17.91
N THR A 187 -19.14 -2.74 18.48
CA THR A 187 -18.00 -2.23 17.70
C THR A 187 -17.47 -3.26 16.70
N ALA A 188 -17.49 -4.56 17.04
CA ALA A 188 -17.13 -5.62 16.09
C ALA A 188 -18.11 -5.73 14.92
N LYS A 189 -19.43 -5.56 15.16
CA LYS A 189 -20.43 -5.50 14.09
C LYS A 189 -20.23 -4.27 13.19
N LEU A 190 -19.94 -3.11 13.79
CA LEU A 190 -19.62 -1.88 13.04
C LEU A 190 -18.37 -2.06 12.19
N GLU A 191 -17.31 -2.68 12.72
CA GLU A 191 -16.08 -2.95 11.99
C GLU A 191 -16.33 -3.79 10.74
N SER A 192 -17.12 -4.87 10.85
CA SER A 192 -17.54 -5.67 9.68
C SER A 192 -18.33 -4.84 8.67
N ALA A 193 -19.24 -3.99 9.13
CA ALA A 193 -20.04 -3.13 8.26
C ALA A 193 -19.18 -2.08 7.53
N PHE A 194 -18.23 -1.45 8.22
CA PHE A 194 -17.28 -0.52 7.63
C PHE A 194 -16.37 -1.22 6.63
N TYR A 195 -15.96 -2.45 6.92
CA TYR A 195 -15.14 -3.22 6.00
C TYR A 195 -15.90 -3.58 4.72
N ASP A 196 -17.19 -3.88 4.78
CA ASP A 196 -18.00 -4.11 3.57
C ASP A 196 -18.17 -2.84 2.73
N LEU A 197 -18.30 -1.67 3.36
CA LEU A 197 -18.25 -0.38 2.66
C LEU A 197 -16.88 -0.16 1.99
N ALA A 198 -15.79 -0.51 2.69
CA ALA A 198 -14.44 -0.44 2.14
C ALA A 198 -14.25 -1.38 0.93
N LYS A 199 -14.76 -2.62 0.99
CA LYS A 199 -14.75 -3.55 -0.15
C LYS A 199 -15.46 -2.96 -1.36
N SER A 200 -16.61 -2.31 -1.17
CA SER A 200 -17.36 -1.64 -2.24
C SER A 200 -16.56 -0.49 -2.85
N TYR A 201 -15.85 0.29 -2.03
CA TYR A 201 -14.93 1.32 -2.51
C TYR A 201 -13.81 0.73 -3.38
N TYR A 202 -13.10 -0.29 -2.88
CA TYR A 202 -12.01 -0.91 -3.64
C TYR A 202 -12.51 -1.59 -4.93
N GLN A 203 -13.70 -2.19 -4.92
CA GLN A 203 -14.33 -2.73 -6.12
C GLN A 203 -14.62 -1.63 -7.16
N HIS A 204 -15.02 -0.43 -6.72
CA HIS A 204 -15.18 0.72 -7.62
C HIS A 204 -13.85 1.14 -8.23
N GLU A 205 -12.79 1.28 -7.42
CA GLU A 205 -11.45 1.64 -7.90
C GLU A 205 -10.89 0.60 -8.89
N ILE A 206 -11.08 -0.71 -8.63
CA ILE A 206 -10.71 -1.79 -9.55
C ILE A 206 -11.41 -1.62 -10.90
N ARG A 207 -12.72 -1.33 -10.90
CA ARG A 207 -13.47 -1.10 -12.14
C ARG A 207 -12.94 0.11 -12.91
N GLN A 208 -12.61 1.21 -12.22
CA GLN A 208 -12.01 2.39 -12.85
C GLN A 208 -10.66 2.06 -13.51
N ILE A 209 -9.80 1.27 -12.85
CA ILE A 209 -8.53 0.84 -13.42
C ILE A 209 -8.73 -0.07 -14.63
N LYS A 210 -9.68 -1.01 -14.58
CA LYS A 210 -10.00 -1.91 -15.70
C LYS A 210 -10.51 -1.14 -16.92
N GLN A 211 -11.46 -0.23 -16.72
CA GLN A 211 -11.97 0.65 -17.77
C GLN A 211 -10.86 1.50 -18.40
N HIS A 212 -9.95 2.01 -17.57
CA HIS A 212 -8.80 2.76 -18.08
C HIS A 212 -7.87 1.88 -18.93
N ARG A 213 -7.67 0.61 -18.54
CA ARG A 213 -6.77 -0.32 -19.24
C ARG A 213 -7.25 -0.66 -20.65
N GLU A 214 -8.55 -0.64 -20.93
CA GLU A 214 -9.13 -0.90 -22.26
C GLU A 214 -8.65 0.10 -23.32
N HIS A 215 -8.24 1.30 -22.90
CA HIS A 215 -7.77 2.37 -23.78
C HIS A 215 -6.23 2.36 -23.97
N LEU A 216 -5.53 1.34 -23.47
CA LEU A 216 -4.07 1.27 -23.56
C LEU A 216 -3.59 0.51 -24.80
N ASN A 217 -2.48 0.96 -25.37
CA ASN A 217 -1.75 0.24 -26.41
C ASN A 217 -0.67 -0.65 -25.79
N LYS A 218 -0.73 -1.97 -26.04
CA LYS A 218 0.25 -2.95 -25.50
C LYS A 218 1.70 -2.65 -25.85
N LYS A 219 2.00 -2.09 -27.02
CA LYS A 219 3.38 -1.79 -27.44
C LYS A 219 3.96 -0.58 -26.71
N ASN A 220 3.16 0.47 -26.54
CA ASN A 220 3.64 1.75 -26.02
C ASN A 220 3.44 1.89 -24.50
N HIS A 221 2.54 1.10 -23.92
CA HIS A 221 2.09 1.28 -22.54
C HIS A 221 2.39 0.07 -21.63
N GLN A 222 3.42 -0.75 -21.94
CA GLN A 222 3.78 -1.95 -21.17
C GLN A 222 3.88 -1.69 -19.65
N TYR A 223 4.55 -0.61 -19.24
CA TYR A 223 4.66 -0.22 -17.83
C TYR A 223 3.31 0.12 -17.16
N LEU A 224 2.33 0.62 -17.92
CA LEU A 224 0.98 0.84 -17.39
C LEU A 224 0.24 -0.47 -17.18
N TYR A 225 0.46 -1.50 -18.00
CA TYR A 225 -0.10 -2.83 -17.74
C TYR A 225 0.43 -3.40 -16.43
N VAL A 226 1.75 -3.44 -16.25
CA VAL A 226 2.38 -3.88 -14.99
C VAL A 226 1.77 -3.13 -13.80
N ARG A 227 1.71 -1.80 -13.89
CA ARG A 227 1.17 -0.94 -12.83
C ARG A 227 -0.30 -1.21 -12.55
N HIS A 228 -1.13 -1.37 -13.58
CA HIS A 228 -2.57 -1.59 -13.40
C HIS A 228 -2.86 -2.96 -12.79
N HIS A 229 -2.17 -4.01 -13.25
CA HIS A 229 -2.28 -5.33 -12.68
C HIS A 229 -1.84 -5.35 -11.22
N PHE A 230 -0.70 -4.73 -10.89
CA PHE A 230 -0.25 -4.59 -9.50
C PHE A 230 -1.29 -3.89 -8.61
N LYS A 231 -1.84 -2.75 -9.07
CA LYS A 231 -2.83 -1.99 -8.30
C LYS A 231 -4.12 -2.77 -8.07
N ILE A 232 -4.59 -3.51 -9.08
CA ILE A 232 -5.77 -4.36 -8.94
C ILE A 232 -5.49 -5.48 -7.93
N GLY A 233 -4.34 -6.14 -8.02
CA GLY A 233 -3.92 -7.15 -7.05
C GLY A 233 -3.90 -6.61 -5.62
N PHE A 234 -3.35 -5.41 -5.43
CA PHE A 234 -3.28 -4.75 -4.14
C PHE A 234 -4.66 -4.39 -3.57
N PHE A 235 -5.58 -3.91 -4.41
CA PHE A 235 -6.97 -3.67 -3.98
C PHE A 235 -7.73 -4.97 -3.71
N CYS A 236 -7.40 -6.09 -4.36
CA CYS A 236 -7.97 -7.38 -4.02
C CYS A 236 -7.47 -7.89 -2.66
N GLU A 237 -6.20 -7.68 -2.29
CA GLU A 237 -5.72 -7.99 -0.94
C GLU A 237 -6.41 -7.16 0.15
N LEU A 238 -6.62 -5.86 -0.10
CA LEU A 238 -7.41 -5.00 0.79
C LEU A 238 -8.85 -5.47 0.97
N ARG A 239 -9.34 -6.34 0.09
CA ARG A 239 -10.65 -7.00 0.15
C ARG A 239 -10.58 -8.43 0.72
N GLN A 240 -9.39 -8.94 1.05
CA GLN A 240 -9.10 -10.35 1.37
C GLN A 240 -9.47 -11.35 0.26
N ASP A 241 -9.51 -10.88 -0.98
CA ASP A 241 -9.72 -11.69 -2.17
C ASP A 241 -8.37 -12.18 -2.72
N LEU A 242 -7.72 -13.05 -1.94
CA LEU A 242 -6.33 -13.47 -2.16
C LEU A 242 -6.13 -14.23 -3.48
N VAL A 243 -7.12 -15.01 -3.90
CA VAL A 243 -7.08 -15.75 -5.18
C VAL A 243 -7.04 -14.77 -6.35
N THR A 244 -7.95 -13.79 -6.38
CA THR A 244 -7.96 -12.78 -7.45
C THR A 244 -6.74 -11.86 -7.37
N ALA A 245 -6.26 -11.58 -6.15
CA ALA A 245 -5.03 -10.82 -5.95
C ALA A 245 -3.81 -11.52 -6.57
N HIS A 246 -3.65 -12.82 -6.30
CA HIS A 246 -2.61 -13.66 -6.87
C HIS A 246 -2.62 -13.63 -8.40
N CYS A 247 -3.77 -13.89 -9.04
CA CYS A 247 -3.87 -13.85 -10.50
C CYS A 247 -3.43 -12.49 -11.07
N HIS A 248 -3.81 -11.38 -10.44
CA HIS A 248 -3.40 -10.07 -10.91
C HIS A 248 -1.92 -9.76 -10.66
N TYR A 249 -1.31 -10.29 -9.59
CA TYR A 249 0.14 -10.16 -9.39
C TYR A 249 0.94 -11.00 -10.37
N GLU A 250 0.51 -12.22 -10.69
CA GLU A 250 1.15 -13.02 -11.74
C GLU A 250 1.07 -12.33 -13.10
N GLU A 251 -0.09 -11.78 -13.46
CA GLU A 251 -0.24 -11.00 -14.69
C GLU A 251 0.64 -9.73 -14.70
N ALA A 252 0.81 -9.07 -13.55
CA ALA A 252 1.73 -7.93 -13.42
C ALA A 252 3.18 -8.37 -13.67
N TYR A 253 3.56 -9.52 -13.12
CA TYR A 253 4.88 -10.11 -13.28
C TYR A 253 5.14 -10.51 -14.74
N ASN A 254 4.20 -11.23 -15.36
CA ASN A 254 4.27 -11.64 -16.77
C ASN A 254 4.38 -10.43 -17.70
N SER A 255 3.57 -9.39 -17.47
CA SER A 255 3.66 -8.13 -18.22
C SER A 255 5.03 -7.45 -18.07
N LEU A 256 5.69 -7.64 -16.93
CA LEU A 256 7.02 -7.09 -16.68
C LEU A 256 8.12 -7.92 -17.34
N LEU A 257 7.97 -9.24 -17.43
CA LEU A 257 8.87 -10.12 -18.18
C LEU A 257 8.85 -9.81 -19.69
N GLU A 258 7.70 -9.40 -20.22
CA GLU A 258 7.55 -8.94 -21.61
C GLU A 258 8.10 -7.52 -21.84
N ALA A 259 8.38 -6.77 -20.78
CA ALA A 259 8.91 -5.43 -20.90
C ALA A 259 10.37 -5.47 -21.39
N ARG A 260 10.69 -4.61 -22.36
CA ARG A 260 12.06 -4.55 -22.89
C ARG A 260 13.04 -4.10 -21.80
N LEU A 261 13.98 -4.98 -21.47
CA LEU A 261 15.06 -4.69 -20.53
C LEU A 261 16.23 -4.03 -21.27
N LEU A 262 16.68 -2.89 -20.76
CA LEU A 262 17.76 -2.06 -21.27
C LEU A 262 18.65 -1.65 -20.08
N ASP A 263 19.93 -1.34 -20.32
CA ASP A 263 20.80 -0.85 -19.25
C ASP A 263 20.29 0.47 -18.63
N THR A 264 19.50 1.23 -19.38
CA THR A 264 18.88 2.48 -18.94
C THR A 264 17.78 2.26 -17.90
N ASN A 265 17.05 1.13 -17.97
CA ASN A 265 15.87 0.83 -17.15
C ASN A 265 16.02 -0.42 -16.26
N GLU A 266 17.14 -1.13 -16.34
CA GLU A 266 17.34 -2.42 -15.68
C GLU A 266 17.11 -2.36 -14.17
N PHE A 267 17.62 -1.30 -13.54
CA PHE A 267 17.49 -1.11 -12.10
C PHE A 267 16.02 -0.92 -11.68
N GLU A 268 15.25 -0.12 -12.42
CA GLU A 268 13.81 0.08 -12.19
C GLU A 268 13.04 -1.23 -12.38
N VAL A 269 13.29 -1.94 -13.49
CA VAL A 269 12.62 -3.19 -13.82
C VAL A 269 12.90 -4.26 -12.77
N LYS A 270 14.15 -4.45 -12.34
CA LYS A 270 14.50 -5.46 -11.32
C LYS A 270 14.01 -5.10 -9.92
N THR A 271 14.05 -3.82 -9.56
CA THR A 271 13.48 -3.35 -8.30
C THR A 271 12.00 -3.72 -8.23
N VAL A 272 11.25 -3.38 -9.28
CA VAL A 272 9.81 -3.66 -9.33
C VAL A 272 9.52 -5.15 -9.48
N ALA A 273 10.35 -5.90 -10.21
CA ALA A 273 10.22 -7.35 -10.34
C ALA A 273 10.39 -8.04 -8.98
N GLY A 274 11.35 -7.62 -8.16
CA GLY A 274 11.51 -8.11 -6.80
C GLY A 274 10.30 -7.82 -5.94
N TYR A 275 9.72 -6.61 -6.04
CA TYR A 275 8.51 -6.25 -5.30
C TYR A 275 7.30 -7.10 -5.69
N ILE A 276 7.07 -7.29 -7.00
CA ILE A 276 5.96 -8.11 -7.49
C ILE A 276 6.19 -9.58 -7.11
N SER A 277 7.41 -10.10 -7.27
CA SER A 277 7.73 -11.50 -6.93
C SER A 277 7.51 -11.79 -5.45
N TYR A 278 7.94 -10.87 -4.57
CA TYR A 278 7.66 -10.95 -3.14
C TYR A 278 6.16 -10.97 -2.82
N LYS A 279 5.35 -10.15 -3.50
CA LYS A 279 3.89 -10.17 -3.34
C LYS A 279 3.27 -11.47 -3.83
N VAL A 280 3.73 -12.01 -4.96
CA VAL A 280 3.30 -13.32 -5.47
C VAL A 280 3.60 -14.42 -4.44
N SER A 281 4.85 -14.48 -3.95
CA SER A 281 5.27 -15.45 -2.94
C SER A 281 4.49 -15.31 -1.64
N ARG A 282 4.29 -14.10 -1.13
CA ARG A 282 3.50 -13.88 0.10
C ARG A 282 2.05 -14.33 -0.05
N VAL A 283 1.39 -14.02 -1.17
CA VAL A 283 0.01 -14.46 -1.39
C VAL A 283 -0.06 -15.98 -1.55
N HIS A 284 0.91 -16.63 -2.20
CA HIS A 284 0.99 -18.09 -2.23
C HIS A 284 1.07 -18.69 -0.82
N PHE A 285 1.90 -18.13 0.06
CA PHE A 285 1.97 -18.58 1.45
C PHE A 285 0.65 -18.39 2.18
N ALA A 286 0.01 -17.23 2.05
CA ALA A 286 -1.30 -16.96 2.64
C ALA A 286 -2.41 -17.90 2.11
N LEU A 287 -2.28 -18.39 0.88
CA LEU A 287 -3.15 -19.39 0.28
C LEU A 287 -2.76 -20.84 0.62
N ASN A 288 -1.81 -21.05 1.54
CA ASN A 288 -1.28 -22.35 1.92
C ASN A 288 -0.65 -23.13 0.74
N ARG A 289 0.08 -22.42 -0.14
CA ARG A 289 0.78 -22.97 -1.32
C ARG A 289 2.29 -22.71 -1.30
N PRO A 290 3.04 -23.18 -0.28
CA PRO A 290 4.46 -22.88 -0.13
C PRO A 290 5.34 -23.44 -1.27
N ARG A 291 4.95 -24.57 -1.88
CA ARG A 291 5.68 -25.15 -3.02
C ARG A 291 5.65 -24.22 -4.23
N ASP A 292 4.51 -23.61 -4.50
CA ASP A 292 4.33 -22.66 -5.60
C ASP A 292 5.13 -21.39 -5.34
N ALA A 293 5.12 -20.87 -4.10
CA ALA A 293 5.94 -19.73 -3.69
C ALA A 293 7.44 -19.96 -3.95
N ILE A 294 7.95 -21.15 -3.58
CA ILE A 294 9.35 -21.54 -3.79
C ILE A 294 9.65 -21.70 -5.28
N SER A 295 8.75 -22.33 -6.04
CA SER A 295 8.90 -22.49 -7.49
C SER A 295 8.98 -21.14 -8.19
N HIS A 296 8.05 -20.22 -7.85
CA HIS A 296 8.04 -18.85 -8.37
C HIS A 296 9.34 -18.12 -8.05
N PHE A 297 9.81 -18.16 -6.79
CA PHE A 297 11.04 -17.49 -6.39
C PHE A 297 12.27 -18.06 -7.12
N LYS A 298 12.37 -19.38 -7.29
CA LYS A 298 13.45 -20.00 -8.07
C LYS A 298 13.45 -19.54 -9.53
N ALA A 299 12.27 -19.52 -10.16
CA ALA A 299 12.12 -19.03 -11.52
C ALA A 299 12.48 -17.54 -11.63
N HIS A 300 12.10 -16.73 -10.63
CA HIS A 300 12.47 -15.32 -10.55
C HIS A 300 13.98 -15.12 -10.51
N ILE A 301 14.68 -15.82 -9.61
CA ILE A 301 16.14 -15.74 -9.52
C ILE A 301 16.81 -16.25 -10.79
N GLU A 302 16.35 -17.37 -11.36
CA GLU A 302 16.93 -17.91 -12.60
C GLU A 302 16.79 -16.95 -13.78
N HIS A 303 15.67 -16.23 -13.85
CA HIS A 303 15.45 -15.24 -14.91
C HIS A 303 16.36 -14.02 -14.80
N TYR A 304 16.65 -13.56 -13.57
CA TYR A 304 17.38 -12.30 -13.33
C TYR A 304 18.86 -12.47 -12.95
N ARG A 305 19.34 -13.66 -12.57
CA ARG A 305 20.74 -13.91 -12.15
C ARG A 305 21.80 -13.55 -13.19
N HIS A 306 21.45 -13.56 -14.48
CA HIS A 306 22.37 -13.19 -15.57
C HIS A 306 22.13 -11.75 -16.09
N LYS A 307 21.13 -11.06 -15.53
CA LYS A 307 20.78 -9.68 -15.87
C LYS A 307 21.49 -8.75 -14.88
N THR A 308 22.78 -8.56 -15.13
CA THR A 308 23.70 -7.89 -14.22
C THR A 308 23.64 -6.37 -14.28
N GLY A 309 23.05 -5.81 -15.32
CA GLY A 309 23.03 -4.37 -15.55
C GLY A 309 24.41 -3.83 -15.93
N HIS A 310 24.65 -2.55 -15.65
CA HIS A 310 25.88 -1.86 -16.04
C HIS A 310 27.11 -2.44 -15.32
N ASN A 311 28.17 -2.77 -16.07
CA ASN A 311 29.37 -3.44 -15.52
C ASN A 311 30.05 -2.67 -14.38
N LEU A 312 30.08 -1.33 -14.47
CA LEU A 312 30.65 -0.47 -13.40
C LEU A 312 29.82 -0.46 -12.10
N LEU A 313 28.60 -1.00 -12.13
CA LEU A 313 27.68 -1.09 -11.00
C LEU A 313 27.35 -2.54 -10.63
N LEU A 314 28.20 -3.51 -11.01
CA LEU A 314 27.94 -4.93 -10.80
C LEU A 314 27.69 -5.31 -9.32
N PHE A 315 28.27 -4.58 -8.36
CA PHE A 315 27.99 -4.77 -6.93
C PHE A 315 26.51 -4.59 -6.59
N GLN A 316 25.78 -3.72 -7.31
CA GLN A 316 24.34 -3.52 -7.12
C GLN A 316 23.52 -4.74 -7.53
N HIS A 317 23.99 -5.53 -8.51
CA HIS A 317 23.34 -6.79 -8.86
C HIS A 317 23.43 -7.80 -7.71
N TYR A 318 24.61 -7.91 -7.07
CA TYR A 318 24.80 -8.78 -5.91
C TYR A 318 24.07 -8.28 -4.67
N ALA A 319 23.99 -6.96 -4.47
CA ALA A 319 23.14 -6.36 -3.44
C ALA A 319 21.67 -6.74 -3.63
N TRP A 320 21.16 -6.60 -4.86
CA TRP A 320 19.80 -7.00 -5.22
C TRP A 320 19.55 -8.48 -4.97
N LEU A 321 20.45 -9.38 -5.41
CA LEU A 321 20.32 -10.82 -5.16
C LEU A 321 20.32 -11.14 -3.66
N SER A 322 21.27 -10.58 -2.90
CA SER A 322 21.32 -10.74 -1.45
C SER A 322 19.97 -10.39 -0.80
N LYS A 323 19.42 -9.23 -1.16
CA LYS A 323 18.15 -8.76 -0.62
C LYS A 323 16.96 -9.60 -1.07
N GLN A 324 16.90 -10.08 -2.32
CA GLN A 324 15.82 -10.99 -2.74
C GLN A 324 15.82 -12.28 -1.88
N PHE A 325 17.00 -12.85 -1.63
CA PHE A 325 17.12 -14.05 -0.80
C PHE A 325 16.79 -13.79 0.67
N SER A 326 17.21 -12.66 1.25
CA SER A 326 16.88 -12.33 2.64
C SER A 326 15.38 -12.10 2.82
N MET A 327 14.75 -11.32 1.93
CA MET A 327 13.31 -11.05 2.01
C MET A 327 12.46 -12.32 1.85
N PHE A 328 12.89 -13.25 1.00
CA PHE A 328 12.20 -14.54 0.86
C PHE A 328 12.40 -15.44 2.09
N ALA A 329 13.58 -15.38 2.72
CA ALA A 329 13.84 -16.08 3.97
C ALA A 329 12.95 -15.55 5.12
N GLU A 330 12.85 -14.23 5.26
CA GLU A 330 11.96 -13.56 6.21
C GLU A 330 10.50 -13.99 6.01
N LEU A 331 10.01 -14.02 4.76
CA LEU A 331 8.66 -14.54 4.46
C LEU A 331 8.48 -15.99 4.91
N LEU A 332 9.45 -16.87 4.63
CA LEU A 332 9.35 -18.27 5.05
C LEU A 332 9.33 -18.39 6.58
N GLU A 333 10.09 -17.56 7.28
CA GLU A 333 10.16 -17.53 8.74
C GLU A 333 8.85 -17.05 9.36
N GLU A 334 8.26 -15.96 8.84
CA GLU A 334 6.93 -15.49 9.25
C GLU A 334 5.87 -16.59 9.12
N MET A 335 5.93 -17.38 8.04
CA MET A 335 4.98 -18.47 7.81
C MET A 335 5.27 -19.69 8.69
N ALA A 336 6.54 -20.01 8.97
CA ALA A 336 6.88 -21.09 9.90
C ALA A 336 6.29 -20.83 11.30
N HIS A 337 6.34 -19.57 11.77
CA HIS A 337 5.69 -19.17 13.02
C HIS A 337 4.16 -19.32 13.01
N GLN A 338 3.53 -19.35 11.84
CA GLN A 338 2.10 -19.58 11.65
C GLN A 338 1.72 -21.08 11.58
N GLY A 339 2.65 -22.00 11.85
CA GLY A 339 2.36 -23.43 12.02
C GLY A 339 2.55 -24.29 10.77
N PHE A 340 3.28 -23.81 9.76
CA PHE A 340 3.57 -24.59 8.56
C PHE A 340 4.64 -25.66 8.82
N PRO A 341 4.44 -26.92 8.37
CA PRO A 341 5.40 -27.99 8.60
C PRO A 341 6.71 -27.74 7.84
N SER A 342 7.83 -27.88 8.54
CA SER A 342 9.17 -27.66 7.98
C SER A 342 9.66 -28.84 7.13
N VAL A 343 9.95 -28.59 5.85
CA VAL A 343 10.78 -29.47 4.99
C VAL A 343 12.17 -28.82 4.79
N GLN A 344 13.24 -29.58 4.57
CA GLN A 344 14.62 -29.04 4.40
C GLN A 344 14.74 -27.93 3.35
N THR A 345 14.02 -28.01 2.23
CA THR A 345 13.97 -26.96 1.18
C THR A 345 13.06 -25.78 1.52
N GLN A 346 12.39 -25.84 2.67
CA GLN A 346 11.51 -24.81 3.22
C GLN A 346 12.15 -24.11 4.43
N HIS A 347 13.40 -24.46 4.80
CA HIS A 347 14.07 -23.84 5.93
C HIS A 347 14.64 -22.45 5.56
N PRO A 348 14.25 -21.36 6.25
CA PRO A 348 14.72 -20.00 5.98
C PRO A 348 16.25 -19.86 5.92
N GLY A 349 16.96 -20.59 6.76
CA GLY A 349 18.44 -20.59 6.84
C GLY A 349 19.16 -20.90 5.52
N PHE A 350 18.58 -21.69 4.61
CA PHE A 350 19.18 -21.92 3.28
C PHE A 350 19.21 -20.63 2.45
N TYR A 351 18.13 -19.85 2.54
CA TYR A 351 17.98 -18.59 1.84
C TYR A 351 18.83 -17.49 2.48
N TYR A 352 18.88 -17.41 3.81
CA TYR A 352 19.80 -16.52 4.53
C TYR A 352 21.27 -16.81 4.20
N LYS A 353 21.66 -18.09 4.12
CA LYS A 353 23.02 -18.47 3.69
C LYS A 353 23.34 -17.99 2.26
N SER A 354 22.35 -18.09 1.36
CA SER A 354 22.50 -17.60 -0.01
C SER A 354 22.60 -16.08 -0.06
N ALA A 355 21.80 -15.37 0.75
CA ALA A 355 21.89 -13.92 0.90
C ALA A 355 23.28 -13.48 1.39
N ALA A 356 23.80 -14.10 2.45
CA ALA A 356 25.13 -13.83 2.98
C ALA A 356 26.23 -14.04 1.93
N LYS A 357 26.15 -15.12 1.13
CA LYS A 357 27.09 -15.37 0.03
C LYS A 357 27.07 -14.24 -1.02
N TYR A 358 25.90 -13.76 -1.40
CA TYR A 358 25.81 -12.64 -2.34
C TYR A 358 26.25 -11.31 -1.72
N SER A 359 26.08 -11.12 -0.42
CA SER A 359 26.63 -9.98 0.32
C SER A 359 28.17 -9.98 0.30
N GLU A 360 28.80 -11.15 0.49
CA GLU A 360 30.25 -11.31 0.35
C GLU A 360 30.72 -10.97 -1.07
N GLN A 361 30.00 -11.44 -2.10
CA GLN A 361 30.29 -11.10 -3.50
C GLN A 361 30.12 -9.60 -3.78
N ARG A 362 29.08 -8.95 -3.26
CA ARG A 362 28.91 -7.49 -3.31
C ARG A 362 30.14 -6.80 -2.78
N LYS A 363 30.63 -7.20 -1.59
CA LYS A 363 31.83 -6.61 -0.96
C LYS A 363 33.08 -6.75 -1.82
N VAL A 364 33.33 -7.93 -2.39
CA VAL A 364 34.49 -8.15 -3.26
C VAL A 364 34.43 -7.25 -4.50
N ILE A 365 33.27 -7.17 -5.16
CA ILE A 365 33.11 -6.38 -6.38
C ILE A 365 33.11 -4.87 -6.08
N ALA A 366 32.49 -4.44 -4.99
CA ALA A 366 32.53 -3.04 -4.54
C ALA A 366 33.98 -2.60 -4.28
N ASN A 367 34.80 -3.44 -3.64
CA ASN A 367 36.22 -3.14 -3.45
C ASN A 367 36.99 -3.03 -4.78
N GLN A 368 36.64 -3.82 -5.80
CA GLN A 368 37.29 -3.75 -7.11
C GLN A 368 36.88 -2.51 -7.91
N LEU A 369 35.61 -2.13 -7.87
CA LEU A 369 35.04 -1.09 -8.73
C LEU A 369 35.04 0.31 -8.07
N CYS A 370 34.94 0.38 -6.74
CA CYS A 370 34.68 1.62 -6.02
C CYS A 370 35.89 2.16 -5.23
N LYS A 371 36.88 1.31 -4.89
CA LYS A 371 38.03 1.69 -4.04
C LYS A 371 38.81 2.91 -4.54
N ASN A 372 38.90 3.09 -5.85
CA ASN A 372 39.66 4.19 -6.46
C ASN A 372 38.82 5.47 -6.63
N VAL A 373 37.54 5.47 -6.27
CA VAL A 373 36.64 6.62 -6.41
C VAL A 373 36.72 7.48 -5.16
N THR A 374 37.68 8.41 -5.13
CA THR A 374 37.97 9.23 -3.93
C THR A 374 37.25 10.58 -3.88
N THR A 375 36.63 11.00 -4.98
CA THR A 375 36.00 12.33 -5.11
C THR A 375 34.55 12.18 -5.51
N TYR A 376 33.65 12.82 -4.77
CA TYR A 376 32.23 12.89 -5.11
C TYR A 376 32.00 13.90 -6.25
N PRO A 377 31.17 13.60 -7.25
CA PRO A 377 30.86 14.53 -8.33
C PRO A 377 30.14 15.81 -7.86
N ASP A 378 30.50 16.96 -8.43
CA ASP A 378 29.84 18.25 -8.22
C ASP A 378 29.54 18.89 -9.60
N PRO A 379 28.28 19.26 -9.93
CA PRO A 379 27.08 19.20 -9.08
C PRO A 379 26.61 17.77 -8.76
N ASP A 380 25.96 17.60 -7.61
CA ASP A 380 25.48 16.30 -7.14
C ASP A 380 24.45 15.67 -8.11
N PRO A 381 24.80 14.57 -8.81
CA PRO A 381 23.89 13.91 -9.76
C PRO A 381 22.75 13.15 -9.05
N LEU A 382 22.80 13.00 -7.72
CA LEU A 382 21.81 12.31 -6.89
C LEU A 382 20.87 13.24 -6.11
N ALA A 383 21.02 14.57 -6.24
CA ALA A 383 20.35 15.58 -5.39
C ALA A 383 18.81 15.48 -5.30
N ASN A 384 18.14 14.82 -6.26
CA ASN A 384 16.69 14.65 -6.31
C ASN A 384 16.20 13.22 -6.07
N TRP A 385 17.03 12.36 -5.48
CA TRP A 385 16.68 10.96 -5.21
C TRP A 385 15.39 10.78 -4.42
N ASP A 386 15.20 11.55 -3.35
CA ASP A 386 14.01 11.46 -2.50
C ASP A 386 12.73 11.97 -3.19
N LYS A 387 12.88 12.73 -4.28
CA LYS A 387 11.76 13.32 -5.04
C LYS A 387 11.34 12.46 -6.24
N LEU A 388 12.01 11.33 -6.49
CA LEU A 388 11.66 10.42 -7.58
C LEU A 388 10.21 9.93 -7.46
N GLU A 389 9.47 9.94 -8.57
CA GLU A 389 8.06 9.52 -8.56
C GLU A 389 7.92 7.98 -8.57
N PHE A 390 8.89 7.26 -9.12
CA PHE A 390 8.85 5.82 -9.33
C PHE A 390 9.99 5.09 -8.60
N TYR A 391 9.76 3.83 -8.26
CA TYR A 391 10.75 2.97 -7.63
C TYR A 391 11.86 2.58 -8.62
N GLY A 392 13.11 2.52 -8.13
CA GLY A 392 14.26 2.08 -8.92
C GLY A 392 14.64 3.01 -10.08
N GLN A 393 14.15 4.26 -10.10
CA GLN A 393 14.63 5.26 -11.04
C GLN A 393 15.95 5.86 -10.61
N ARG A 394 16.72 6.35 -11.57
CA ARG A 394 17.96 7.09 -11.32
C ARG A 394 17.68 8.59 -11.43
N PRO A 395 18.13 9.45 -10.50
CA PRO A 395 17.88 10.89 -10.55
C PRO A 395 18.45 11.57 -11.79
N TRP A 396 19.56 11.05 -12.32
CA TRP A 396 20.18 11.53 -13.54
C TRP A 396 19.53 10.98 -14.84
N ARG A 397 18.53 10.09 -14.72
CA ARG A 397 17.73 9.56 -15.84
C ARG A 397 16.22 9.74 -15.59
N PRO A 398 15.71 10.96 -15.35
CA PRO A 398 14.31 11.10 -14.99
C PRO A 398 13.42 10.73 -16.19
N CYS A 399 12.71 9.60 -16.08
CA CYS A 399 11.62 9.21 -16.97
C CYS A 399 12.01 8.92 -18.43
N GLN A 400 13.24 8.47 -18.67
CA GLN A 400 13.74 8.15 -20.02
C GLN A 400 13.59 6.65 -20.32
N LEU A 401 12.90 6.31 -21.42
CA LEU A 401 12.76 4.94 -21.94
C LEU A 401 13.70 4.66 -23.13
N SER A 402 14.60 5.58 -23.46
CA SER A 402 15.56 5.40 -24.56
C SER A 402 16.59 4.32 -24.20
N ALA A 403 17.11 3.64 -25.23
CA ALA A 403 18.18 2.66 -25.05
C ALA A 403 19.54 3.31 -24.72
N GLU A 404 19.75 4.55 -25.17
CA GLU A 404 20.97 5.31 -24.92
C GLU A 404 20.72 6.42 -23.88
N PRO A 405 21.72 6.72 -23.04
CA PRO A 405 21.66 7.86 -22.13
C PRO A 405 21.68 9.15 -22.95
N LEU A 406 20.75 10.08 -22.66
CA LEU A 406 20.71 11.36 -23.36
C LEU A 406 21.91 12.25 -23.05
N ASP A 407 22.55 12.04 -21.90
CA ASP A 407 23.75 12.76 -21.45
C ASP A 407 24.79 11.76 -20.90
N PRO A 408 25.78 11.37 -21.73
CA PRO A 408 26.84 10.45 -21.32
C PRO A 408 27.72 10.96 -20.17
N ASP A 409 27.90 12.27 -20.04
CA ASP A 409 28.70 12.86 -18.97
C ASP A 409 27.97 12.80 -17.64
N LEU A 410 26.67 13.16 -17.65
CA LEU A 410 25.83 13.04 -16.46
C LEU A 410 25.65 11.57 -16.05
N GLU A 411 25.58 10.64 -17.01
CA GLU A 411 25.59 9.20 -16.76
C GLU A 411 26.86 8.76 -16.02
N ARG A 412 28.03 9.18 -16.51
CA ARG A 412 29.32 8.91 -15.88
C ARG A 412 29.38 9.49 -14.46
N GLN A 413 28.91 10.72 -14.27
CA GLN A 413 28.84 11.34 -12.94
C GLN A 413 27.91 10.57 -12.00
N GLY A 414 26.72 10.16 -12.47
CA GLY A 414 25.78 9.35 -11.69
C GLY A 414 26.38 8.01 -11.23
N ILE A 415 27.08 7.31 -12.12
CA ILE A 415 27.79 6.07 -11.79
C ILE A 415 28.88 6.33 -10.74
N LEU A 416 29.70 7.37 -10.93
CA LEU A 416 30.76 7.74 -9.98
C LEU A 416 30.19 8.07 -8.60
N ALA A 417 29.07 8.79 -8.53
CA ALA A 417 28.42 9.12 -7.25
C ALA A 417 27.94 7.87 -6.51
N ILE A 418 27.40 6.87 -7.22
CA ILE A 418 27.02 5.59 -6.60
C ILE A 418 28.26 4.82 -6.13
N GLN A 419 29.30 4.70 -6.95
CA GLN A 419 30.53 4.02 -6.56
C GLN A 419 31.16 4.67 -5.33
N TYR A 420 31.22 6.01 -5.30
CA TYR A 420 31.69 6.75 -4.13
C TYR A 420 30.89 6.40 -2.88
N ASN A 421 29.55 6.43 -2.97
CA ASN A 421 28.68 6.13 -1.84
C ASN A 421 28.77 4.66 -1.40
N GLU A 422 28.90 3.71 -2.32
CA GLU A 422 29.05 2.29 -1.98
C GLU A 422 30.29 2.07 -1.12
N PHE A 423 31.41 2.75 -1.43
CA PHE A 423 32.67 2.55 -0.70
C PHE A 423 32.76 3.36 0.60
N HIS A 424 32.20 4.57 0.65
CA HIS A 424 32.37 5.49 1.77
C HIS A 424 31.20 5.52 2.75
N ASN A 425 30.00 5.12 2.31
CA ASN A 425 28.74 5.40 3.00
C ASN A 425 27.93 4.14 3.33
N VAL A 426 28.30 2.95 2.88
CA VAL A 426 27.64 1.70 3.26
C VAL A 426 28.38 1.10 4.47
N ASP A 427 27.70 0.99 5.60
CA ASP A 427 28.26 0.34 6.80
C ASP A 427 28.42 -1.16 6.51
N GLU A 428 29.63 -1.69 6.68
CA GLU A 428 29.96 -3.10 6.37
C GLU A 428 29.46 -4.11 7.43
N SER A 429 28.41 -3.78 8.20
CA SER A 429 27.93 -4.60 9.33
C SER A 429 27.08 -5.78 8.91
#